data_AF-Q3SSJ2-F1
#
_entry.id   AF-Q3SSJ2-F1
#
_cell.length_a   1.000
_cell.length_b   1.000
_cell.length_c   1.000
_cell.angle_alpha   90.00
_cell.angle_beta   90.00
_cell.angle_gamma   90.00
#
_symmetry.space_group_name_H-M   'P 1'
#
loop_
_entity.id
_entity.type
_entity.pdbx_description
1 polymer ?
#
loop_
_entity_poly.entity_id
_entity_poly.type
_entity_poly.pdbx_seq_one_letter_code
_entity_poly.pdbx_strand_id
1 'polypeptide(L)' 'MNTTPELIQEAQSGLNGMDDHLNSILEYCDLIALLLSAPDIENECPGLHRLVLVMRDHALALDKCQHRAGMAIGRLANP' A
#
# COMPACT_ATOMS: atom_id res chain seq x y z
N MET A 1 16.41 -25.44 6.81
CA MET A 1 17.09 -24.13 6.86
C MET A 1 17.13 -23.63 5.44
N ASN A 2 16.59 -22.45 5.18
CA ASN A 2 16.60 -21.86 3.85
C ASN A 2 18.01 -21.35 3.52
N THR A 3 18.44 -21.54 2.28
CA THR A 3 19.66 -20.94 1.73
C THR A 3 19.42 -19.45 1.45
N THR A 4 20.51 -18.67 1.34
CA THR A 4 20.41 -17.23 1.02
C THR A 4 19.57 -16.95 -0.24
N PRO A 5 19.70 -17.70 -1.35
CA PRO A 5 18.84 -17.54 -2.52
C PRO A 5 17.35 -17.81 -2.24
N GLU A 6 17.02 -18.83 -1.43
CA GLU A 6 15.64 -19.15 -1.06
C GLU A 6 15.01 -18.02 -0.22
N LEU A 7 15.77 -17.45 0.73
CA LEU A 7 15.33 -16.29 1.51
C LEU A 7 15.09 -15.04 0.65
N ILE A 8 15.93 -14.82 -0.36
CA ILE A 8 15.77 -13.71 -1.33
C ILE A 8 14.48 -13.93 -2.15
N GLN A 9 14.24 -15.16 -2.62
CA GLN A 9 13.07 -15.51 -3.41
C GLN A 9 11.77 -15.38 -2.59
N GLU A 10 11.76 -15.83 -1.33
CA GLU A 10 10.63 -15.68 -0.42
C GLU A 10 10.32 -14.20 -0.16
N ALA A 11 11.35 -13.39 0.12
CA ALA A 11 11.18 -11.97 0.35
C ALA A 11 10.66 -11.24 -0.90
N GLN A 12 11.12 -11.64 -2.09
CA GLN A 12 10.64 -11.08 -3.36
C GLN A 12 9.20 -11.48 -3.67
N SER A 13 8.82 -12.72 -3.36
CA SER A 13 7.43 -13.18 -3.53
C SER A 13 6.47 -12.46 -2.58
N GLY A 14 6.88 -12.19 -1.34
CA GLY A 14 6.07 -11.40 -0.39
C GLY A 14 5.89 -9.95 -0.84
N LEU A 15 6.93 -9.39 -1.50
CA LEU A 15 6.91 -8.04 -2.05
C LEU A 15 6.00 -7.89 -3.27
N ASN A 16 5.99 -8.86 -4.18
CA ASN A 16 5.21 -8.79 -5.41
C ASN A 16 3.70 -8.74 -5.16
N GLY A 17 3.21 -9.35 -4.07
CA GLY A 17 1.78 -9.30 -3.72
C GLY A 17 1.32 -7.97 -3.14
N MET A 18 2.24 -7.07 -2.75
CA MET A 18 1.87 -5.80 -2.11
C MET A 18 1.36 -4.75 -3.09
N ASP A 19 1.83 -4.74 -4.35
CA ASP A 19 1.41 -3.75 -5.36
C ASP A 19 -0.10 -3.79 -5.61
N ASP A 20 -0.65 -4.99 -5.83
CA ASP A 20 -2.08 -5.19 -6.09
C ASP A 20 -2.96 -4.73 -4.91
N HIS A 21 -2.50 -5.03 -3.69
CA HIS A 21 -3.20 -4.62 -2.47
C HIS A 21 -3.14 -3.10 -2.26
N LEU A 22 -2.01 -2.45 -2.51
CA LEU A 22 -1.88 -1.00 -2.39
C LEU A 22 -2.71 -0.27 -3.44
N ASN A 23 -2.70 -0.74 -4.69
CA ASN A 23 -3.55 -0.18 -5.74
C ASN A 23 -5.03 -0.28 -5.36
N SER A 24 -5.47 -1.44 -4.86
CA SER A 24 -6.85 -1.61 -4.40
C SER A 24 -7.23 -0.63 -3.28
N ILE A 25 -6.34 -0.43 -2.29
CA ILE A 25 -6.57 0.51 -1.19
C ILE A 25 -6.70 1.95 -1.71
N LEU A 26 -5.83 2.35 -2.63
CA LEU A 26 -5.87 3.69 -3.22
C LEU A 26 -7.15 3.92 -4.03
N GLU A 27 -7.56 2.95 -4.85
CA GLU A 27 -8.82 3.00 -5.60
C GLU A 27 -10.03 3.13 -4.68
N TYR A 28 -10.09 2.35 -3.58
CA TYR A 28 -11.16 2.48 -2.60
C TYR A 28 -11.15 3.85 -1.92
N CYS A 29 -9.96 4.40 -1.58
CA CYS A 29 -9.86 5.74 -1.00
C CYS A 29 -10.38 6.81 -1.96
N ASP A 30 -10.04 6.73 -3.25
CA ASP A 30 -10.51 7.68 -4.26
C ASP A 30 -12.03 7.57 -4.48
N LEU A 31 -12.60 6.36 -4.50
CA LEU A 31 -14.04 6.16 -4.60
C LEU A 31 -14.78 6.77 -3.39
N ILE A 32 -14.28 6.53 -2.17
CA ILE A 32 -14.92 7.07 -0.96
C ILE A 32 -14.77 8.59 -0.95
N ALA A 33 -13.63 9.15 -1.36
CA ALA A 33 -13.45 10.59 -1.48
C ALA A 33 -14.43 11.21 -2.49
N LEU A 34 -14.69 10.54 -3.62
CA LEU A 34 -15.70 10.95 -4.58
C LEU A 34 -17.10 10.94 -3.96
N LEU A 35 -17.47 9.87 -3.25
CA LEU A 35 -18.77 9.80 -2.58
C LEU A 35 -18.92 10.91 -1.53
N LEU A 36 -17.88 11.17 -0.74
CA LEU A 36 -17.86 12.25 0.27
C LEU A 36 -17.96 13.65 -0.33
N SER A 37 -17.70 13.82 -1.64
CA SER A 37 -17.91 15.10 -2.32
C SER A 37 -19.40 15.41 -2.57
N ALA A 38 -20.29 14.42 -2.39
CA ALA A 38 -21.72 14.64 -2.45
C ALA A 38 -22.19 15.48 -1.24
N PRO A 39 -23.06 16.47 -1.45
CA PRO A 39 -23.71 17.16 -0.35
C PRO A 39 -24.46 16.14 0.54
N ASP A 40 -24.48 16.39 1.84
CA ASP A 40 -25.13 15.60 2.91
C ASP A 40 -24.33 14.42 3.51
N ILE A 41 -23.39 13.81 2.81
CA ILE A 41 -22.69 12.60 3.31
C ILE A 41 -21.78 12.86 4.52
N GLU A 42 -21.05 13.98 4.59
CA GLU A 42 -20.19 14.26 5.75
C GLU A 42 -21.00 14.50 7.04
N ASN A 43 -22.25 14.95 6.92
CA ASN A 43 -23.15 15.07 8.07
C ASN A 43 -23.66 13.71 8.55
N GLU A 44 -23.84 12.75 7.63
CA GLU A 44 -24.26 11.38 7.94
C GLU A 44 -23.11 10.52 8.47
N CYS A 45 -21.89 10.76 7.98
CA CYS A 45 -20.68 10.02 8.35
C CYS A 45 -19.52 10.97 8.74
N PRO A 46 -19.60 11.65 9.90
CA PRO A 46 -18.60 12.61 10.31
C PRO A 46 -17.21 11.97 10.46
N GLY A 47 -16.19 12.60 9.88
CA GLY A 47 -14.80 12.15 10.02
C GLY A 47 -14.40 11.00 9.09
N LEU A 48 -15.31 10.50 8.26
CA LEU A 48 -14.99 9.53 7.21
C LEU A 48 -14.00 10.13 6.21
N HIS A 49 -14.13 11.42 5.86
CA HIS A 49 -13.14 12.11 5.04
C HIS A 49 -11.73 12.06 5.63
N ARG A 50 -11.61 12.34 6.93
CA ARG A 50 -10.31 12.29 7.62
C ARG A 50 -9.74 10.88 7.65
N LEU A 51 -10.58 9.87 7.88
CA LEU A 51 -10.15 8.47 7.87
C LEU A 51 -9.61 8.06 6.49
N VAL A 52 -10.32 8.43 5.41
CA VAL A 52 -9.89 8.15 4.03
C VAL A 52 -8.54 8.81 3.71
N LEU A 53 -8.35 10.06 4.12
CA LEU A 53 -7.05 10.74 3.95
C LEU A 53 -5.92 10.01 4.70
N VAL A 54 -6.16 9.60 5.95
CA VAL A 54 -5.16 8.86 6.74
C VAL A 54 -4.85 7.50 6.12
N MET A 55 -5.85 6.78 5.61
CA MET A 55 -5.67 5.52 4.91
C MET A 55 -4.85 5.70 3.63
N ARG A 56 -5.13 6.74 2.85
CA ARG A 56 -4.36 7.08 1.65
C ARG A 56 -2.90 7.37 1.98
N ASP A 57 -2.63 8.17 3.02
CA ASP A 57 -1.27 8.47 3.45
C ASP A 57 -0.51 7.22 3.89
N HIS A 58 -1.17 6.29 4.59
CA HIS A 58 -0.58 5.00 4.97
C HIS A 58 -0.28 4.13 3.76
N ALA A 59 -1.19 4.06 2.78
CA ALA A 59 -0.95 3.31 1.55
C ALA A 59 0.27 3.86 0.78
N LEU A 60 0.38 5.19 0.65
CA LEU A 60 1.53 5.83 0.03
C LEU A 60 2.85 5.62 0.82
N ALA A 61 2.78 5.52 2.14
CA ALA A 61 3.93 5.19 2.96
C ALA A 61 4.37 3.73 2.78
N LEU A 62 3.41 2.81 2.66
CA LEU A 62 3.66 1.40 2.39
C LEU A 62 4.29 1.19 1.01
N ASP A 63 3.81 1.89 -0.02
CA ASP A 63 4.41 1.88 -1.38
C ASP A 63 5.89 2.27 -1.34
N LYS A 64 6.22 3.36 -0.63
CA LYS A 64 7.61 3.79 -0.44
C LYS A 64 8.45 2.73 0.29
N CYS A 65 7.90 2.07 1.30
CA CYS A 65 8.59 1.00 2.02
C CYS A 65 8.81 -0.22 1.13
N GLN A 66 7.80 -0.60 0.35
CA GLN A 66 7.87 -1.69 -0.62
C GLN A 66 8.96 -1.43 -1.66
N HIS A 67 8.99 -0.24 -2.25
CA HIS A 67 10.02 0.14 -3.22
C HIS A 67 11.44 0.03 -2.63
N ARG A 68 11.65 0.52 -1.39
CA ARG A 68 12.95 0.39 -0.69
C ARG A 68 13.33 -1.06 -0.43
N ALA A 69 12.37 -1.88 -0.02
CA ALA A 69 12.59 -3.30 0.23
C ALA A 69 12.94 -4.04 -1.09
N GLY A 70 12.25 -3.72 -2.19
CA GLY A 70 12.59 -4.21 -3.52
C GLY A 70 14.01 -3.85 -3.96
N MET A 71 14.45 -2.61 -3.74
CA MET A 71 15.85 -2.21 -4.00
C MET A 71 16.85 -2.98 -3.14
N ALA A 72 16.54 -3.20 -1.85
CA ALA A 72 17.42 -3.94 -0.94
C ALA A 72 17.57 -5.40 -1.37
N ILE A 73 16.47 -6.05 -1.74
CA ILE A 73 16.48 -7.42 -2.30
C ILE A 73 17.27 -7.47 -3.60
N GLY A 74 17.06 -6.52 -4.51
CA GLY A 74 17.79 -6.46 -5.78
C GLY A 74 19.32 -6.36 -5.59
N ARG A 75 19.77 -5.61 -4.57
CA ARG A 75 21.18 -5.55 -4.17
C ARG A 75 21.69 -6.85 -3.55
N LEU A 76 20.90 -7.50 -2.70
CA LEU A 76 21.27 -8.79 -2.09
C LEU A 76 21.36 -9.92 -3.13
N ALA A 77 20.54 -9.87 -4.18
CA ALA A 77 20.57 -10.82 -5.28
C ALA A 77 21.75 -10.60 -6.25
N ASN A 78 22.32 -9.38 -6.27
CA ASN A 78 23.46 -8.99 -7.12
C ASN A 78 24.52 -8.26 -6.27
N PRO A 79 25.19 -8.97 -5.34
CA PRO A 79 26.12 -8.38 -4.39
C PRO A 79 27.37 -7.76 -5.02
#